data_AF-A0A9P8PKB4-F1
#
_entry.id   AF-A0A9P8PKB4-F1
#
_cell.length_a   1.000
_cell.length_b   1.000
_cell.length_c   1.000
_cell.angle_alpha   90.00
_cell.angle_beta   90.00
_cell.angle_gamma   90.00
#
_symmetry.space_group_name_H-M   'P 1'
#
loop_
_entity.id
_entity.type
_entity.pdbx_description
1 polymer ?
#
loop_
_entity_poly.entity_id
_entity_poly.type
_entity_poly.pdbx_seq_one_letter_code
_entity_poly.pdbx_strand_id
1 'polypeptide(L)'
;IKRLYRGVFPTSVKFHEDGTEKRDYSAFFDDVPKKTLFTADVDVIPSWIVSIKEANTDLDNIKLDISGSVDGTYELRSILVQGHAREGIDTIA
;
A
#
# COMPACT_ATOMS: atom_id res chain seq x y z
N ILE A 1 -8.67 18.31 8.70
CA ILE A 1 -8.24 17.16 7.87
C ILE A 1 -7.08 17.64 6.99
N LYS A 2 -5.93 16.94 6.96
CA LYS A 2 -4.68 17.38 6.28
C LYS A 2 -4.12 16.32 5.31
N ARG A 3 -4.95 15.42 4.79
CA ARG A 3 -4.53 14.33 3.88
C ARG A 3 -5.57 14.09 2.80
N LEU A 4 -5.11 13.66 1.64
CA LEU A 4 -5.93 13.00 0.63
C LEU A 4 -5.89 11.50 0.92
N TYR A 5 -6.98 10.79 0.69
CA TYR A 5 -7.07 9.36 1.00
C TYR A 5 -7.91 8.63 -0.04
N ARG A 6 -7.45 7.44 -0.45
CA ARG A 6 -8.19 6.57 -1.37
C ARG A 6 -8.01 5.11 -0.96
N GLY A 7 -9.12 4.46 -0.67
CA GLY A 7 -9.16 3.03 -0.43
C GLY A 7 -9.29 2.23 -1.73
N VAL A 8 -8.56 1.12 -1.83
CA VAL A 8 -8.59 0.23 -2.99
C VAL A 8 -9.36 -1.04 -2.61
N PHE A 9 -10.67 -1.00 -2.83
CA PHE A 9 -11.59 -2.08 -2.47
C PHE A 9 -12.39 -2.52 -3.70
N PRO A 10 -11.89 -3.48 -4.49
CA PRO A 10 -12.64 -3.99 -5.63
C PRO A 10 -13.91 -4.70 -5.16
N THR A 11 -15.06 -4.29 -5.70
CA THR A 11 -16.38 -4.83 -5.34
C THR A 11 -16.70 -6.14 -6.04
N SER A 12 -16.01 -6.45 -7.14
CA SER A 12 -16.16 -7.67 -7.91
C SER A 12 -14.88 -7.97 -8.68
N VAL A 13 -14.65 -9.26 -8.97
CA VAL A 13 -13.56 -9.68 -9.86
C VAL A 13 -13.88 -9.21 -11.29
N LYS A 14 -12.87 -8.68 -11.99
CA LYS A 14 -12.98 -8.27 -13.40
C LYS A 14 -12.02 -9.09 -14.25
N PHE A 15 -12.33 -9.24 -15.53
CA PHE A 15 -11.52 -10.02 -16.47
C PHE A 15 -11.18 -9.20 -17.72
N HIS A 16 -10.05 -9.51 -18.33
CA HIS A 16 -9.68 -9.08 -19.68
C HIS A 16 -10.45 -9.89 -20.72
N GLU A 17 -10.40 -9.47 -21.99
CA GLU A 17 -11.09 -10.15 -23.10
C GLU A 17 -10.56 -11.57 -23.35
N ASP A 18 -9.29 -11.83 -23.00
CA ASP A 18 -8.67 -13.15 -23.06
C ASP A 18 -9.07 -14.08 -21.90
N GLY A 19 -9.94 -13.62 -20.99
CA GLY A 19 -10.40 -14.36 -19.82
C GLY A 19 -9.45 -14.31 -18.62
N THR A 20 -8.33 -13.58 -18.68
CA THR A 20 -7.43 -13.40 -17.53
C THR A 20 -8.00 -12.41 -16.52
N GLU A 21 -7.72 -12.62 -15.23
CA GLU A 21 -8.18 -11.72 -14.17
C GLU A 21 -7.47 -10.37 -14.24
N LYS A 22 -8.25 -9.28 -14.15
CA LYS A 22 -7.75 -7.93 -13.96
C LYS A 22 -7.27 -7.75 -12.52
N ARG A 23 -5.96 -7.58 -12.36
CA ARG A 23 -5.28 -7.37 -11.06
C ARG A 23 -4.67 -5.98 -10.90
N ASP A 24 -5.05 -5.06 -11.78
CA ASP A 24 -4.60 -3.66 -11.87
C ASP A 24 -5.36 -2.76 -10.87
N TYR A 25 -5.45 -3.20 -9.62
CA TYR A 25 -6.05 -2.38 -8.56
C TYR A 25 -5.05 -1.35 -8.06
N SER A 26 -5.34 -0.06 -8.27
CA SER A 26 -4.47 1.04 -7.89
C SER A 26 -5.23 2.19 -7.24
N ALA A 27 -4.53 2.93 -6.37
CA ALA A 27 -5.02 4.19 -5.84
C ALA A 27 -4.60 5.32 -6.78
N PHE A 28 -5.54 5.81 -7.58
CA PHE A 28 -5.30 6.95 -8.46
C PHE A 28 -5.83 8.25 -7.84
N PHE A 29 -5.02 9.31 -7.82
CA PHE A 29 -5.40 10.64 -7.36
C PHE A 29 -5.33 11.63 -8.52
N ASP A 30 -6.47 12.15 -8.94
CA ASP A 30 -6.59 13.25 -9.89
C ASP A 30 -6.65 14.61 -9.18
N ASP A 31 -6.36 15.67 -9.95
CA ASP A 31 -6.46 17.08 -9.51
C ASP A 31 -5.74 17.41 -8.19
N VAL A 32 -4.63 16.72 -7.93
CA VAL A 32 -3.80 16.93 -6.74
C VAL A 32 -3.11 18.31 -6.80
N PRO A 33 -3.13 19.11 -5.71
CA PRO A 33 -2.49 20.43 -5.68
C PRO A 33 -0.99 20.39 -6.00
N LYS A 34 -0.57 21.07 -7.07
CA LYS A 34 0.81 20.90 -7.58
C LYS A 34 1.93 21.47 -6.72
N LYS A 35 1.63 22.52 -5.94
CA LYS A 35 2.64 23.28 -5.17
C LYS A 35 2.85 22.76 -3.75
N THR A 36 1.96 21.89 -3.27
CA THR A 36 2.02 21.33 -1.93
C THR A 36 3.05 20.20 -1.90
N LEU A 37 3.83 20.12 -0.83
CA LEU A 37 4.71 18.98 -0.57
C LEU A 37 3.88 17.87 0.10
N PHE A 38 3.90 16.69 -0.51
CA PHE A 38 3.22 15.50 -0.04
C PHE A 38 4.21 14.38 0.25
N THR A 39 3.77 13.47 1.13
CA THR A 39 4.38 12.17 1.36
C THR A 39 3.31 11.12 1.03
N ALA A 40 3.67 10.11 0.24
CA ALA A 40 2.80 8.96 -0.02
C ALA A 40 3.01 7.89 1.04
N ASP A 41 1.90 7.41 1.61
CA ASP A 41 1.88 6.38 2.64
C ASP A 41 0.77 5.37 2.34
N VAL A 42 0.95 4.13 2.80
CA VAL A 42 0.00 3.04 2.59
C VAL A 42 -0.60 2.63 3.93
N ASP A 43 -1.91 2.86 4.05
CA ASP A 43 -2.69 2.45 5.22
C ASP A 43 -2.99 0.94 5.12
N VAL A 44 -2.19 0.13 5.82
CA VAL A 44 -2.21 -1.34 5.73
C VAL A 44 -2.62 -1.99 7.04
N ILE A 45 -2.99 -3.28 6.97
CA ILE A 45 -3.23 -4.10 8.15
C ILE A 45 -1.91 -4.22 8.95
N PRO A 46 -1.90 -4.10 10.30
CA PRO A 46 -0.68 -4.10 11.09
C PRO A 46 0.24 -5.32 10.94
N SER A 47 -0.30 -6.46 10.50
CA SER A 47 0.49 -7.67 10.22
C SER A 47 1.17 -7.66 8.86
N TRP A 48 0.94 -6.66 8.02
CA TRP A 48 1.55 -6.59 6.69
C TRP A 48 2.86 -5.81 6.75
N ILE A 49 3.92 -6.41 6.22
CA ILE A 49 5.19 -5.73 6.01
C ILE A 49 5.25 -5.30 4.55
N VAL A 50 5.05 -4.01 4.33
CA VAL A 50 4.99 -3.40 3.00
C VAL A 50 6.20 -2.51 2.77
N SER A 51 6.69 -2.46 1.53
CA SER A 51 7.78 -1.59 1.13
C SER A 51 7.58 -1.06 -0.28
N ILE A 52 8.26 0.04 -0.61
CA ILE A 52 8.35 0.53 -1.99
C ILE A 52 9.14 -0.49 -2.81
N LYS A 53 8.54 -0.97 -3.90
CA LYS A 53 9.18 -1.85 -4.88
C LYS A 53 9.85 -1.03 -5.98
N GLU A 54 9.12 -0.07 -6.51
CA GLU A 54 9.54 0.83 -7.59
C GLU A 54 8.82 2.17 -7.43
N ALA A 55 9.52 3.25 -7.77
CA ALA A 55 8.94 4.58 -7.83
C ALA A 55 9.73 5.41 -8.83
N ASN A 56 9.03 6.29 -9.57
CA ASN A 56 9.68 7.20 -10.50
C ASN A 56 10.28 8.45 -9.82
N THR A 57 9.94 8.68 -8.55
CA THR A 57 10.43 9.80 -7.74
C THR A 57 10.47 9.41 -6.26
N ASP A 58 10.99 10.30 -5.43
CA ASP A 58 10.98 10.16 -3.98
C ASP A 58 9.54 10.33 -3.43
N LEU A 59 8.97 9.24 -2.91
CA LEU A 59 7.61 9.22 -2.39
C LEU A 59 7.46 9.96 -1.05
N ASP A 60 8.56 10.29 -0.37
CA ASP A 60 8.53 11.10 0.85
C ASP A 60 8.49 12.61 0.54
N ASN A 61 8.87 13.02 -0.67
CA ASN A 61 9.04 14.41 -1.09
C ASN A 61 8.33 14.74 -2.41
N ILE A 62 7.05 14.40 -2.51
CA ILE A 62 6.25 14.61 -3.73
C ILE A 62 5.82 16.07 -3.84
N LYS A 63 6.31 16.75 -4.89
CA LYS A 63 5.87 18.10 -5.26
C LYS A 63 5.65 18.17 -6.76
N LEU A 64 4.39 18.08 -7.21
CA LEU A 64 4.05 17.79 -8.61
C LEU A 64 4.46 18.89 -9.61
N ASP A 65 4.66 20.13 -9.16
CA ASP A 65 5.23 21.18 -10.01
C ASP A 65 6.72 20.96 -10.34
N ILE A 66 7.41 20.11 -9.58
CA ILE A 66 8.80 19.69 -9.81
C ILE A 66 8.86 18.25 -10.36
N SER A 67 8.13 17.31 -9.74
CA SER A 67 8.21 15.88 -10.07
C SER A 67 7.40 15.50 -11.32
N GLY A 68 6.40 16.29 -11.72
CA GLY A 68 5.44 15.89 -12.75
C GLY A 68 4.51 14.78 -12.26
N SER A 69 4.14 13.86 -13.17
CA SER A 69 3.36 12.67 -12.81
C SER A 69 4.17 11.76 -11.90
N VAL A 70 3.53 11.24 -10.85
CA VAL A 70 4.18 10.38 -9.86
C VAL A 70 3.52 9.01 -9.89
N ASP A 71 4.35 7.99 -10.04
CA ASP A 71 3.97 6.58 -10.05
C ASP A 71 4.85 5.83 -9.07
N GLY A 72 4.21 5.04 -8.20
CA GLY A 72 4.88 4.23 -7.19
C GLY A 72 4.14 2.91 -6.98
N THR A 73 4.89 1.81 -6.96
CA THR A 73 4.38 0.48 -6.69
C THR A 73 4.94 0.01 -5.35
N TYR A 74 4.04 -0.39 -4.46
CA TYR A 74 4.38 -1.03 -3.20
C TYR A 74 4.24 -2.55 -3.32
N GLU A 75 5.08 -3.28 -2.58
CA GLU A 75 5.01 -4.73 -2.46
C GLU A 75 4.73 -5.15 -1.02
N LEU A 76 3.85 -6.14 -0.86
CA LEU A 76 3.70 -6.89 0.38
C LEU A 76 4.86 -7.89 0.46
N ARG A 77 5.88 -7.58 1.27
CA ARG A 77 7.07 -8.44 1.43
C ARG A 77 6.79 -9.66 2.29
N SER A 78 6.06 -9.46 3.39
CA SER A 78 5.75 -10.54 4.31
C SER A 78 4.51 -10.25 5.14
N ILE A 79 3.92 -11.32 5.66
CA ILE A 79 2.87 -11.26 6.67
C ILE A 79 3.49 -11.71 7.99
N LEU A 80 3.39 -10.85 8.98
CA LEU A 80 3.89 -11.07 10.32
C LEU A 80 3.06 -12.13 11.04
N VAL A 81 3.72 -13.20 11.46
CA VAL A 81 3.14 -14.21 12.34
C VAL A 81 3.50 -13.83 13.76
N GLN A 82 2.48 -13.45 14.55
CA GLN A 82 2.66 -13.03 15.94
C GLN A 82 1.98 -14.02 16.88
N GLY A 83 2.54 -14.16 18.08
CA GLY A 83 1.97 -14.95 19.16
C GLY A 83 2.64 -14.62 20.48
N HIS A 84 1.97 -14.94 21.57
CA HIS A 84 2.52 -14.84 22.91
C HIS A 84 2.94 -16.23 23.38
N ALA A 85 4.23 -16.40 23.66
CA ALA A 85 4.72 -17.61 24.29
C ALA A 85 4.36 -17.59 25.78
N ARG A 86 4.00 -18.76 26.31
CA ARG A 86 3.83 -19.01 27.74
C ARG A 86 4.52 -20.32 28.09
N GLU A 87 5.08 -20.38 29.28
CA GLU A 87 5.61 -21.61 29.84
C GLU A 87 4.46 -22.61 30.07
N GLY A 88 4.66 -23.86 29.68
CA GLY A 88 3.75 -24.96 29.99
C GLY A 88 4.02 -25.45 31.41
N ILE A 89 2.95 -25.73 32.17
CA ILE A 89 3.11 -26.40 33.46
C ILE A 89 3.35 -27.88 33.17
N ASP A 90 4.61 -28.31 33.15
CA ASP A 90 4.97 -29.72 33.11
C ASP A 90 4.60 -30.35 34.47
N THR A 91 3.34 -30.79 34.59
CA THR A 91 2.90 -31.55 35.76
C THR A 91 3.43 -32.97 35.60
N ILE A 92 4.55 -33.26 36.26
CA ILE A 92 5.06 -34.63 36.39
C ILE A 92 4.07 -35.37 37.32
N ALA A 93 3.30 -36.29 36.74
CA ALA A 93 2.43 -37.22 37.45
C ALA A 93 3.21 -38.43 37.98
#